data_AF-A0A3N4ITK1-F1
#
_entry.id   AF-A0A3N4ITK1-F1
#
_cell.length_a   1.000
_cell.length_b   1.000
_cell.length_c   1.000
_cell.angle_alpha   90.00
_cell.angle_beta   90.00
_cell.angle_gamma   90.00
#
_symmetry.space_group_name_H-M   'P 1'
#
loop_
_entity.id
_entity.type
_entity.pdbx_description
1 polymer ?
#
loop_
_entity_poly.entity_id
_entity_poly.type
_entity_poly.pdbx_seq_one_letter_code
_entity_poly.pdbx_strand_id
1 'polypeptide(L)' 'IASKDSTDKDLSKGLSLFGRKFKVQYYLTFGPDTQCNKCLAFGHHTSQCTRQTHCAICFQEHPIHLHTYG' A
#
# COMPACT_ATOMS: atom_id res chain seq x y z
N ILE A 1 11.92 17.02 4.26
CA ILE A 1 11.55 15.77 3.54
C ILE A 1 12.23 15.86 2.17
N ALA A 2 13.51 15.54 2.12
CA ALA A 2 14.32 15.63 0.92
C ALA A 2 14.97 14.26 0.72
N SER A 3 14.99 13.77 -0.53
CA SER A 3 15.44 12.42 -0.93
C SER A 3 14.38 11.31 -0.83
N LYS A 4 13.28 11.44 -1.58
CA LYS A 4 12.38 10.31 -1.88
C LYS A 4 12.26 10.02 -3.38
N ASP A 5 12.61 10.98 -4.23
CA ASP A 5 12.33 10.94 -5.66
C ASP A 5 13.40 10.20 -6.49
N SER A 6 14.70 10.34 -6.15
CA SER A 6 15.77 9.67 -6.91
C SER A 6 15.88 8.18 -6.61
N THR A 7 15.57 7.77 -5.37
CA THR A 7 15.68 6.38 -4.91
C THR A 7 14.58 5.47 -5.46
N ASP A 8 13.39 6.03 -5.70
CA ASP A 8 12.23 5.32 -6.27
C ASP A 8 12.48 4.87 -7.70
N LYS A 9 13.06 5.76 -8.50
CA LYS A 9 13.45 5.47 -9.89
C LYS A 9 14.44 4.32 -10.01
N ASP A 10 15.42 4.20 -9.11
CA ASP A 10 16.39 3.11 -9.18
C ASP A 10 15.87 1.78 -8.61
N LEU A 11 14.96 1.81 -7.62
CA LEU A 11 14.29 0.60 -7.14
C LEU A 11 13.36 -0.03 -8.19
N SER A 12 12.73 0.80 -9.04
CA SER A 12 11.86 0.35 -10.12
C SER A 12 12.58 -0.51 -11.18
N LYS A 13 13.90 -0.33 -11.34
CA LYS A 13 14.72 -1.03 -12.34
C LYS A 13 15.08 -2.47 -11.92
N GLY A 14 14.80 -2.84 -10.67
CA GLY A 14 15.14 -4.13 -10.11
C GLY A 14 16.60 -4.24 -9.67
N LEU A 15 16.88 -5.12 -8.70
CA LEU A 15 18.24 -5.44 -8.26
C LEU A 15 18.77 -6.59 -9.10
N SER A 16 20.00 -6.47 -9.62
CA SER A 16 20.68 -7.57 -10.29
C SER A 16 21.63 -8.25 -9.31
N LEU A 17 21.37 -9.51 -8.97
CA LEU A 17 22.20 -10.33 -8.08
C LEU A 17 22.46 -11.66 -8.78
N PHE A 18 23.72 -12.12 -8.80
CA PHE A 18 24.11 -13.38 -9.44
C PHE A 18 23.64 -13.53 -10.90
N GLY A 19 23.61 -12.43 -11.66
CA GLY A 19 23.13 -12.42 -13.05
C GLY A 19 21.62 -12.54 -13.22
N ARG A 20 20.83 -12.49 -12.14
CA ARG A 20 19.37 -12.51 -12.17
C ARG A 20 18.80 -11.17 -11.70
N LYS A 21 17.76 -10.69 -12.39
CA LYS A 21 17.01 -9.49 -11.99
C LYS A 21 15.91 -9.85 -11.00
N PHE A 22 15.88 -9.16 -9.88
CA PHE A 22 14.87 -9.26 -8.83
C PHE A 22 14.05 -7.98 -8.81
N LYS A 23 12.72 -8.13 -8.77
CA LYS A 23 11.84 -7.00 -8.51
C LYS A 23 12.08 -6.53 -7.08
N VAL A 24 12.54 -5.30 -6.92
CA VAL A 24 12.63 -4.69 -5.59
C VAL A 24 11.30 -4.06 -5.28
N GLN A 25 10.81 -4.29 -4.08
CA GLN A 25 9.72 -3.49 -3.51
C GLN A 25 10.26 -2.75 -2.30
N TYR A 26 9.67 -1.61 -2.01
CA TYR A 26 9.90 -0.92 -0.76
C TYR A 26 9.66 -1.86 0.41
N TYR A 27 10.65 -1.94 1.30
CA TYR A 27 10.44 -2.56 2.59
C TYR A 27 9.55 -1.62 3.40
N LEU A 28 8.26 -1.93 3.41
CA LEU A 28 7.29 -1.21 4.20
C LEU A 28 7.11 -2.01 5.49
N THR A 29 7.55 -1.44 6.61
CA THR A 29 7.39 -2.02 7.95
C THR A 29 5.91 -1.99 8.33
N PHE A 30 5.22 -3.10 8.09
CA PHE A 30 3.85 -3.31 8.56
C PHE A 30 3.87 -4.27 9.75
N GLY A 31 3.16 -3.89 10.79
CA GLY A 31 3.00 -4.67 12.00
C GLY A 31 1.54 -5.03 12.24
N PRO A 32 1.25 -5.80 13.31
CA PRO A 32 -0.11 -6.05 13.76
C PRO A 32 -0.89 -4.75 13.98
N ASP A 33 -0.21 -3.68 14.39
CA ASP A 33 -0.82 -2.37 14.66
C ASP A 33 -1.01 -1.50 13.41
N THR A 34 -0.62 -1.98 12.22
CA THR A 34 -0.84 -1.23 10.99
C THR A 34 -2.32 -1.30 10.59
N GLN A 35 -2.98 -0.15 10.62
CA GLN A 35 -4.36 -0.01 10.15
C GLN A 35 -4.42 0.22 8.64
N CYS A 36 -5.30 -0.51 7.97
CA CYS A 36 -5.53 -0.38 6.54
C CYS A 36 -6.55 0.73 6.23
N ASN A 37 -6.22 1.69 5.35
CA ASN A 37 -7.15 2.79 5.01
C ASN A 37 -8.32 2.35 4.12
N LYS A 38 -8.19 1.21 3.43
CA LYS A 38 -9.26 0.67 2.57
C LYS A 38 -10.37 0.01 3.37
N CYS A 39 -10.03 -0.72 4.44
CA CYS A 39 -10.99 -1.54 5.18
C CYS A 39 -11.01 -1.33 6.69
N LEU A 40 -10.16 -0.44 7.22
CA LEU A 40 -9.96 -0.13 8.64
C LEU A 40 -9.54 -1.29 9.54
N ALA A 41 -9.27 -2.47 8.98
CA ALA A 41 -8.72 -3.59 9.72
C ALA A 41 -7.22 -3.41 9.99
N PHE A 42 -6.78 -4.00 11.10
CA PHE A 42 -5.38 -4.04 11.52
C PHE A 42 -4.62 -5.22 10.87
N GLY A 43 -3.29 -5.21 11.00
CA GLY A 43 -2.41 -6.29 10.57
C GLY A 43 -1.99 -6.28 9.11
N HIS A 44 -2.37 -5.27 8.32
CA HIS A 44 -1.89 -5.12 6.95
C HIS A 44 -2.01 -3.69 6.42
N HIS A 45 -1.27 -3.38 5.37
CA HIS A 45 -1.32 -2.09 4.70
C HIS A 45 -2.26 -2.06 3.50
N THR A 46 -2.70 -0.85 3.16
CA THR A 46 -3.57 -0.53 2.02
C THR A 46 -3.13 -1.13 0.69
N SER A 47 -1.82 -1.25 0.43
CA SER A 47 -1.27 -1.85 -0.80
C SER A 47 -1.39 -3.38 -0.86
N GLN A 48 -1.54 -4.05 0.28
CA GLN A 48 -1.71 -5.50 0.37
C GLN A 48 -3.16 -5.90 0.65
N CYS A 49 -4.07 -4.92 0.76
CA CYS A 49 -5.47 -5.17 1.03
C CYS A 49 -6.14 -5.81 -0.20
N THR A 50 -6.65 -7.03 -0.03
CA THR A 50 -7.41 -7.80 -1.04
C THR A 50 -8.91 -7.56 -0.98
N ARG A 51 -9.40 -6.80 0.01
CA ARG A 51 -10.83 -6.48 0.13
C ARG A 51 -11.29 -5.56 -1.00
N GLN A 52 -12.50 -5.80 -1.48
CA GLN A 52 -13.14 -4.95 -2.49
C GLN A 52 -13.29 -3.50 -1.98
N THR A 53 -13.24 -2.55 -2.91
CA THR A 53 -13.27 -1.10 -2.67
C THR A 53 -14.66 -0.54 -2.32
N HIS A 54 -15.58 -1.38 -1.86
CA HIS A 54 -16.92 -0.93 -1.50
C HIS A 54 -16.91 -0.42 -0.06
N CYS A 55 -17.56 0.72 0.17
CA CYS A 55 -17.65 1.29 1.50
C CYS A 55 -18.47 0.39 2.42
N ALA A 56 -17.95 0.04 3.59
CA ALA A 56 -18.71 -0.77 4.54
C ALA A 56 -19.90 -0.02 5.19
N ILE A 57 -20.01 1.30 4.96
CA ILE A 57 -21.09 2.14 5.50
C ILE A 57 -22.25 2.25 4.50
N CYS A 58 -21.97 2.58 3.24
CA CYS A 58 -23.00 2.86 2.22
C CYS A 58 -22.94 1.96 0.97
N PHE A 59 -22.04 0.99 0.94
CA PHE A 59 -21.83 0.03 -0.18
C PHE A 59 -21.46 0.65 -1.53
N GLN A 60 -21.20 1.96 -1.60
CA GLN A 60 -20.74 2.64 -2.81
C GLN A 60 -19.27 2.36 -3.10
N GLU A 61 -18.85 2.59 -4.35
CA GLU A 61 -17.46 2.39 -4.81
C GLU A 61 -16.52 3.49 -4.29
N HIS A 62 -16.18 3.42 -3.01
CA HIS A 62 -15.11 4.19 -2.40
C HIS A 62 -14.58 3.50 -1.14
N PRO A 63 -13.29 3.69 -0.80
CA PRO A 63 -12.77 3.22 0.46
C PRO A 63 -13.45 3.95 1.63
N ILE A 64 -13.57 3.25 2.75
CA ILE A 64 -14.28 3.75 3.94
C ILE A 64 -13.67 5.02 4.54
N HIS A 65 -12.35 5.23 4.44
CA HIS A 65 -11.73 6.47 4.94
C HIS A 65 -12.12 7.73 4.15
N LEU A 66 -12.72 7.58 2.95
CA LEU A 66 -13.25 8.68 2.15
C LEU A 66 -14.75 8.86 2.32
N HIS A 67 -15.39 8.17 3.26
CA HIS A 67 -16.82 8.33 3.50
C HIS A 67 -17.12 9.73 4.05
N THR A 68 -17.87 10.50 3.28
CA THR A 68 -18.45 11.78 3.71
C THR A 68 -19.95 11.61 3.87
N TYR A 69 -20.49 12.00 5.03
CA TYR A 69 -21.94 12.14 5.18
C TYR A 69 -22.40 13.32 4.32
N GLY A 70 -23.27 13.01 3.35
CA GLY A 70 -24.05 14.00 2.62
C GLY A 70 -25.29 14.40 3.40
#